data_AF-A0A9J5ZZJ5-F1
#
_entry.id   AF-A0A9J5ZZJ5-F1
#
_cell.length_a   1.000
_cell.length_b   1.000
_cell.length_c   1.000
_cell.angle_alpha   90.00
_cell.angle_beta   90.00
_cell.angle_gamma   90.00
#
_symmetry.space_group_name_H-M   'P 1'
#
loop_
_entity.id
_entity.type
_entity.pdbx_description
1 polymer ?
#
loop_
_entity_poly.entity_id
_entity_poly.type
_entity_poly.pdbx_seq_one_letter_code
_entity_poly.pdbx_strand_id
1 'polypeptide(L)'
;MKACSFSSSIWSKLLLWQGDRRSTMKWQEEIQRAVLNANGKNIKATMYRASIVACAYLIWQDRNTRVTQQKRRSHEQITRLILQEVACTSSLSLKLASVMREQKLYP
;
A
#
# COMPACT_ATOMS: atom_id res chain seq x y z
N MET A 1 -1.72 8.50 -9.53
CA MET A 1 -2.87 7.61 -9.82
C MET A 1 -4.06 8.49 -10.21
N LYS A 2 -4.69 8.29 -11.38
CA LYS A 2 -5.95 9.00 -11.67
C LYS A 2 -7.03 8.47 -10.72
N ALA A 3 -7.71 9.37 -10.03
CA ALA A 3 -8.85 9.01 -9.20
C ALA A 3 -9.97 8.51 -10.11
N CYS A 4 -10.21 7.20 -10.10
CA CYS A 4 -11.42 6.61 -10.67
C CYS A 4 -12.17 5.85 -9.58
N SER A 5 -13.47 5.59 -9.80
CA SER A 5 -14.33 4.86 -8.87
C SER A 5 -13.68 3.56 -8.37
N PHE A 6 -13.00 2.85 -9.27
CA PHE A 6 -12.24 1.65 -8.94
C PHE A 6 -11.12 1.87 -7.93
N SER A 7 -10.17 2.76 -8.24
CA SER A 7 -9.02 3.00 -7.37
C SER A 7 -9.44 3.60 -6.02
N SER A 8 -10.49 4.44 -6.02
CA SER A 8 -11.05 5.01 -4.80
C SER A 8 -11.71 3.95 -3.92
N SER A 9 -12.42 2.97 -4.50
CA SER A 9 -13.00 1.86 -3.75
C SER A 9 -11.94 0.98 -3.09
N ILE A 10 -10.86 0.65 -3.82
CA ILE A 10 -9.72 -0.09 -3.26
C ILE A 10 -9.10 0.69 -2.10
N TRP A 11 -8.82 1.98 -2.30
CA TRP A 11 -8.17 2.80 -1.28
C TRP A 11 -9.01 2.95 -0.02
N SER A 12 -10.32 3.18 -0.17
CA SER A 12 -11.27 3.24 0.95
C SER A 12 -11.26 1.95 1.78
N LYS A 13 -11.24 0.77 1.13
CA LYS A 13 -11.12 -0.52 1.83
C LYS A 13 -9.80 -0.67 2.59
N LEU A 14 -8.70 -0.19 2.01
CA LEU A 14 -7.38 -0.25 2.67
C LEU A 14 -7.29 0.67 3.88
N LEU A 15 -7.84 1.88 3.79
CA LEU A 15 -7.92 2.80 4.92
C LEU A 15 -8.74 2.18 6.05
N LEU A 16 -9.92 1.64 5.75
CA LEU A 16 -10.75 0.97 6.74
C LEU A 16 -10.03 -0.21 7.39
N TRP A 17 -9.33 -1.02 6.59
CA TRP A 17 -8.53 -2.15 7.08
C TRP A 17 -7.38 -1.71 8.01
N GLN A 18 -6.81 -0.52 7.79
CA GLN A 18 -5.82 0.10 8.67
C GLN A 18 -6.45 0.79 9.90
N GLY A 19 -7.77 0.75 10.04
CA GLY A 19 -8.51 1.42 11.11
C GLY A 19 -8.75 2.92 10.87
N ASP A 20 -8.46 3.43 9.66
CA ASP A 20 -8.69 4.81 9.27
C ASP A 20 -10.07 4.95 8.60
N ARG A 21 -10.99 5.65 9.27
CA ARG A 21 -12.40 5.80 8.82
C ARG A 21 -12.62 7.02 7.94
N ARG A 22 -11.58 7.74 7.56
CA ARG A 22 -11.72 8.94 6.72
C ARG A 22 -12.13 8.60 5.29
N SER A 23 -12.65 9.62 4.60
CA SER A 23 -12.87 9.55 3.16
C SER A 23 -11.55 9.54 2.37
N THR A 24 -11.61 8.92 1.20
CA THR A 24 -10.56 8.94 0.18
C THR A 24 -10.23 10.38 -0.21
N MET A 25 -8.96 10.78 -0.04
CA MET A 25 -8.48 12.09 -0.48
C MET A 25 -8.00 12.04 -1.93
N LYS A 26 -7.61 13.19 -2.50
CA LYS A 26 -6.92 13.18 -3.80
C LYS A 26 -5.59 12.44 -3.64
N TRP A 27 -5.18 11.73 -4.69
CA TRP A 27 -3.96 10.92 -4.64
C TRP A 27 -2.70 11.71 -4.23
N GLN A 28 -2.59 12.96 -4.67
CA GLN A 28 -1.50 13.86 -4.30
C GLN A 28 -1.50 14.16 -2.79
N GLU A 29 -2.68 14.37 -2.21
CA GLU A 29 -2.85 14.62 -0.77
C GLU A 29 -2.51 13.36 0.05
N GLU A 30 -2.84 12.17 -0.47
CA GLU A 30 -2.44 10.88 0.13
C GLU A 30 -0.91 10.72 0.15
N ILE A 31 -0.23 11.06 -0.94
CA ILE A 31 1.23 11.05 -1.00
C ILE A 31 1.81 12.05 0.00
N GLN A 32 1.30 13.28 0.02
CA GLN A 32 1.78 14.31 0.94
C GLN A 32 1.59 13.88 2.40
N ARG A 33 0.47 13.23 2.72
CA ARG A 33 0.21 12.65 4.04
C ARG A 33 1.20 11.54 4.38
N ALA A 34 1.56 10.70 3.41
CA ALA A 34 2.60 9.69 3.61
C ALA A 34 3.95 10.33 3.95
N VAL A 35 4.33 11.38 3.21
CA VAL A 35 5.58 12.12 3.41
C VAL A 35 5.60 12.84 4.75
N LEU A 36 4.49 13.40 5.20
CA LEU A 36 4.43 14.16 6.46
C LEU A 36 4.27 13.26 7.69
N ASN A 37 3.40 12.24 7.59
CA ASN A 37 2.90 11.53 8.77
C ASN A 37 3.38 10.07 8.86
N ALA A 38 3.97 9.51 7.81
CA ALA A 38 4.41 8.10 7.78
C ALA A 38 5.94 7.92 7.82
N ASN A 39 6.67 8.89 8.35
CA ASN A 39 8.13 8.81 8.51
C ASN A 39 8.58 7.94 9.69
N GLY A 40 7.67 7.59 10.60
CA GLY A 40 7.97 6.76 11.77
C GLY A 40 8.34 5.32 11.41
N LYS A 41 9.00 4.63 12.34
CA LYS A 41 9.30 3.18 12.26
C LYS A 41 8.15 2.31 12.81
N ASN A 42 7.04 2.91 13.20
CA ASN A 42 5.90 2.17 13.73
C ASN A 42 5.16 1.40 12.63
N ILE A 43 4.43 0.36 13.06
CA ILE A 43 3.68 -0.53 12.17
C ILE A 43 2.71 0.24 11.28
N LYS A 44 1.99 1.21 11.83
CA LYS A 44 0.97 1.98 11.09
C LYS A 44 1.60 2.78 9.95
N ALA A 45 2.73 3.45 10.20
CA ALA A 45 3.47 4.21 9.20
C ALA A 45 4.02 3.30 8.09
N THR A 46 4.55 2.13 8.45
CA THR A 46 5.02 1.14 7.48
C THR A 46 3.88 0.57 6.64
N MET A 47 2.76 0.19 7.27
CA MET A 47 1.56 -0.29 6.57
C MET A 47 0.99 0.75 5.61
N TYR A 48 0.95 2.01 6.02
CA TYR A 48 0.45 3.09 5.18
C TYR A 48 1.34 3.31 3.95
N ARG A 49 2.67 3.36 4.13
CA ARG A 49 3.63 3.46 3.01
C ARG A 49 3.56 2.25 2.08
N ALA A 50 3.53 1.05 2.62
CA ALA A 50 3.37 -0.17 1.84
C ALA A 50 2.07 -0.15 1.04
N SER A 51 0.98 0.39 1.61
CA SER A 51 -0.30 0.52 0.91
C SER A 51 -0.22 1.47 -0.27
N ILE A 52 0.41 2.64 -0.10
CA ILE A 52 0.63 3.59 -1.20
C ILE A 52 1.38 2.91 -2.36
N VAL A 53 2.49 2.24 -2.05
CA VAL A 53 3.34 1.56 -3.05
C VAL A 53 2.59 0.42 -3.72
N ALA A 54 1.98 -0.48 -2.95
CA ALA A 54 1.27 -1.66 -3.47
C ALA A 54 0.07 -1.25 -4.34
N CYS A 55 -0.72 -0.25 -3.92
CA CYS A 55 -1.80 0.28 -4.73
C CYS A 55 -1.31 0.84 -6.07
N ALA A 56 -0.31 1.73 -6.03
CA ALA A 56 0.20 2.35 -7.23
C ALA A 56 0.75 1.32 -8.21
N TYR A 57 1.56 0.38 -7.70
CA TYR A 57 2.21 -0.64 -8.50
C TYR A 57 1.23 -1.66 -9.07
N LEU A 58 0.36 -2.26 -8.26
CA LEU A 58 -0.54 -3.32 -8.72
C LEU A 58 -1.63 -2.81 -9.66
N ILE A 59 -2.11 -1.57 -9.47
CA ILE A 59 -3.06 -0.95 -10.41
C ILE A 59 -2.36 -0.63 -11.75
N TRP A 60 -1.13 -0.13 -11.71
CA TRP A 60 -0.33 0.09 -12.93
C TRP A 60 -0.04 -1.23 -13.64
N GLN A 61 0.38 -2.25 -12.90
CA GLN A 61 0.67 -3.57 -13.42
C GLN A 61 -0.57 -4.18 -14.07
N ASP A 62 -1.74 -4.09 -13.42
CA ASP A 62 -2.99 -4.60 -13.98
C ASP A 62 -3.35 -3.92 -15.31
N ARG A 63 -3.26 -2.58 -15.36
CA ARG A 63 -3.50 -1.81 -16.60
C ARG A 63 -2.55 -2.22 -17.72
N ASN A 64 -1.27 -2.40 -17.42
CA ASN A 64 -0.30 -2.85 -18.41
C ASN A 64 -0.57 -4.29 -18.86
N THR A 65 -0.89 -5.20 -17.94
CA THR A 65 -1.21 -6.58 -18.31
C THR A 65 -2.46 -6.70 -19.19
N ARG A 66 -3.44 -5.80 -19.03
CA ARG A 66 -4.62 -5.75 -19.91
C ARG A 66 -4.25 -5.37 -21.34
N VAL A 67 -3.33 -4.42 -21.51
CA VAL A 67 -2.86 -3.96 -22.82
C VAL A 67 -1.96 -5.01 -23.48
N THR A 68 -1.02 -5.58 -22.74
CA THR A 68 0.02 -6.46 -23.29
C THR A 68 -0.41 -7.92 -23.41
N GLN A 69 -1.23 -8.43 -22.48
CA GLN A 69 -1.55 -9.86 -22.38
C GLN A 69 -3.06 -10.17 -22.52
N GLN A 70 -3.91 -9.14 -22.69
CA GLN A 70 -5.38 -9.24 -22.70
C GLN A 70 -6.00 -9.96 -21.48
N LYS A 71 -5.22 -10.21 -20.42
CA LYS A 71 -5.70 -10.81 -19.17
C LYS A 71 -6.36 -9.74 -18.33
N ARG A 72 -7.52 -10.07 -17.76
CA ARG A 72 -8.28 -9.21 -16.86
C ARG A 72 -8.36 -9.86 -15.49
N ARG A 73 -7.81 -9.21 -14.47
CA ARG A 73 -8.08 -9.58 -13.07
C ARG A 73 -9.39 -8.94 -12.61
N SER A 74 -10.11 -9.62 -11.72
CA SER A 74 -11.28 -9.05 -11.06
C SER A 74 -10.87 -7.97 -10.06
N HIS A 75 -11.84 -7.14 -9.71
CA HIS A 75 -11.70 -6.10 -8.71
C HIS A 75 -11.32 -6.71 -7.34
N GLU A 76 -11.92 -7.84 -6.95
CA GLU A 76 -11.55 -8.50 -5.69
C GLU A 76 -10.14 -9.09 -5.75
N GLN A 77 -9.73 -9.66 -6.88
CA GLN A 77 -8.38 -10.24 -7.03
C GLN A 77 -7.30 -9.18 -6.80
N ILE A 78 -7.43 -8.01 -7.44
CA ILE A 78 -6.47 -6.91 -7.26
C ILE A 78 -6.48 -6.41 -5.82
N THR A 79 -7.67 -6.27 -5.21
CA THR A 79 -7.79 -5.84 -3.82
C THR A 79 -7.10 -6.82 -2.86
N ARG A 80 -7.29 -8.13 -3.06
CA ARG A 80 -6.66 -9.18 -2.27
C ARG A 80 -5.13 -9.17 -2.42
N LEU A 81 -4.64 -9.02 -3.64
CA LEU A 81 -3.20 -8.93 -3.91
C LEU A 81 -2.58 -7.73 -3.18
N ILE A 82 -3.23 -6.58 -3.22
CA ILE A 82 -2.75 -5.40 -2.50
C ILE A 82 -2.72 -5.65 -1.00
N LEU A 83 -3.77 -6.22 -0.41
CA LEU A 83 -3.81 -6.53 1.02
C LEU A 83 -2.71 -7.51 1.43
N GLN A 84 -2.49 -8.56 0.65
CA GLN A 84 -1.42 -9.54 0.88
C GLN A 84 -0.03 -8.90 0.80
N GLU A 85 0.21 -8.08 -0.22
CA GLU A 85 1.47 -7.37 -0.42
C GLU A 85 1.78 -6.43 0.76
N VAL A 86 0.77 -5.68 1.20
CA VAL A 86 0.90 -4.76 2.35
C VAL A 86 1.19 -5.54 3.63
N ALA A 87 0.46 -6.62 3.89
CA ALA A 87 0.65 -7.45 5.08
C ALA A 87 2.05 -8.10 5.10
N CYS A 88 2.49 -8.63 3.96
CA CYS A 88 3.82 -9.24 3.80
C CYS A 88 4.93 -8.20 4.01
N THR A 89 4.88 -7.09 3.28
CA THR A 89 5.89 -6.02 3.34
C THR A 89 6.00 -5.43 4.73
N SER A 90 4.86 -5.19 5.39
CA SER A 90 4.84 -4.64 6.75
C SER A 90 5.43 -5.63 7.75
N SER A 91 5.07 -6.91 7.67
CA SER A 91 5.60 -7.96 8.54
C SER A 91 7.11 -8.16 8.35
N LEU A 92 7.57 -8.19 7.09
CA LEU A 92 8.99 -8.31 6.76
C LEU A 92 9.79 -7.12 7.29
N SER A 93 9.28 -5.90 7.12
CA SER A 93 9.93 -4.68 7.61
C SER A 93 10.12 -4.70 9.13
N LEU A 94 9.15 -5.24 9.87
CA LEU A 94 9.27 -5.38 11.33
C LEU A 94 10.28 -6.43 11.74
N LYS A 95 10.26 -7.60 11.07
CA LYS A 95 11.23 -8.67 11.31
C LYS A 95 12.65 -8.17 11.03
N LEU A 96 12.84 -7.50 9.89
CA LEU A 96 14.12 -6.89 9.52
C LEU A 96 14.57 -5.87 10.57
N ALA A 97 13.67 -5.00 11.04
CA ALA A 97 13.98 -4.04 12.11
C ALA A 97 14.32 -4.72 13.45
N SER A 98 13.79 -5.91 13.75
CA SER A 98 14.22 -6.69 14.92
C SER A 98 15.63 -7.23 14.75
N VAL A 99 15.87 -7.93 13.62
CA VAL A 99 17.18 -8.55 13.32
C VAL A 99 18.28 -7.50 13.25
N MET A 100 18.04 -6.35 12.64
CA MET A 100 19.02 -5.26 12.56
C MET A 100 19.39 -4.69 13.95
N ARG A 101 18.43 -4.66 14.90
CA ARG A 101 18.72 -4.24 16.29
C ARG A 101 19.56 -5.29 17.02
N GLU A 102 19.25 -6.56 16.82
CA GLU A 102 19.98 -7.68 17.44
C GLU A 102 21.42 -7.77 16.95
N GLN A 103 21.67 -7.48 15.66
CA GLN A 103 23.01 -7.56 15.08
C GLN A 103 23.89 -6.32 15.29
N LYS A 104 23.43 -5.29 16.04
CA LYS A 104 24.14 -4.01 16.24
C LYS A 104 24.73 -3.43 14.95
N LEU A 105 24.06 -3.65 13.82
CA LEU A 105 24.54 -3.24 12.49
C LEU A 105 24.34 -1.75 12.19
N TYR A 106 23.93 -0.97 13.18
CA TYR A 106 23.84 0.49 13.07
C TYR A 106 24.24 1.14 14.42
N PRO A 107 25.22 2.06 14.43
CA PRO A 107 25.54 2.88 15.61
C PRO A 107 24.40 3.85 15.97
#